data_AF-A0A8K0G6G3-F1
#
_entry.id   AF-A0A8K0G6G3-F1
#
_cell.length_a   1.000
_cell.length_b   1.000
_cell.length_c   1.000
_cell.angle_alpha   90.00
_cell.angle_beta   90.00
_cell.angle_gamma   90.00
#
_symmetry.space_group_name_H-M   'P 1'
#
loop_
_entity.id
_entity.type
_entity.pdbx_description
1 polymer ?
#
loop_
_entity_poly.entity_id
_entity_poly.type
_entity_poly.pdbx_seq_one_letter_code
_entity_poly.pdbx_strand_id
1 'polypeptide(L)'
;MLCDSKTFYMRNAIPYVGEEERKSFLPIPTQYVLKLTEPLHGTNRNVTVDNWFTSVPLAIKLLNHGLTLVGTLRHNKPEIPPEFLKKKFEFPSTMFAFDNTKTIVSHFPKKLILFLSTMNNDKAIDKRTKKPKVNLLYNLIKGGIDTFDQLCHSKSVARKTQRWSLRVVYGMLDGAAINTFVIYKANTCEKSESRREFLKKMGLQLIEEHQRKRLEIKNLLQTLRASILEILGLEPTDGQCIQAFW
;
A
#
# COMPACT_ATOMS: atom_id res chain seq x y z
N MET A 1 -0.93 7.57 -0.54
CA MET A 1 -0.48 6.46 -1.40
C MET A 1 -1.71 5.68 -1.86
N LEU A 2 -1.63 5.02 -3.02
CA LEU A 2 -2.66 4.16 -3.59
C LEU A 2 -2.03 2.78 -3.84
N CYS A 3 -2.59 1.75 -3.22
CA CYS A 3 -2.12 0.37 -3.34
C CYS A 3 -3.28 -0.55 -3.75
N ASP A 4 -2.95 -1.61 -4.50
CA ASP A 4 -3.88 -2.71 -4.74
C ASP A 4 -4.11 -3.49 -3.44
N SER A 5 -5.38 -3.73 -3.08
CA SER A 5 -5.74 -4.29 -1.78
C SER A 5 -5.38 -5.76 -1.60
N LYS A 6 -5.12 -6.50 -2.68
CA LYS A 6 -4.86 -7.94 -2.64
C LYS A 6 -3.38 -8.27 -2.78
N THR A 7 -2.70 -7.57 -3.68
CA THR A 7 -1.28 -7.80 -3.99
C THR A 7 -0.36 -6.85 -3.23
N PHE A 8 -0.92 -5.79 -2.64
CA PHE A 8 -0.17 -4.71 -2.00
C PHE A 8 0.74 -3.95 -2.98
N TYR A 9 0.48 -4.05 -4.28
CA TYR A 9 1.23 -3.30 -5.29
C TYR A 9 0.95 -1.80 -5.16
N MET A 10 1.99 -1.01 -4.92
CA MET A 10 1.90 0.44 -4.86
C MET A 10 1.80 1.00 -6.27
N ARG A 11 0.62 1.50 -6.63
CA ARG A 11 0.35 2.03 -7.98
C ARG A 11 0.67 3.50 -8.12
N ASN A 12 0.41 4.30 -7.09
CA ASN A 12 0.63 5.73 -7.12
C ASN A 12 0.91 6.29 -5.72
N ALA A 13 1.69 7.36 -5.62
CA ALA A 13 1.89 8.10 -4.39
C ALA A 13 2.29 9.55 -4.64
N ILE A 14 1.86 10.40 -3.72
CA ILE A 14 2.14 11.84 -3.74
C ILE A 14 2.61 12.19 -2.34
N PRO A 15 3.80 12.81 -2.20
CA PRO A 15 4.27 13.28 -0.90
C PRO A 15 3.40 14.44 -0.42
N TYR A 16 3.08 14.45 0.88
CA TYR A 16 2.48 15.59 1.54
C TYR A 16 3.58 16.59 1.89
N VAL A 17 3.48 17.83 1.41
CA VAL A 17 4.53 18.86 1.55
C VAL A 17 4.24 19.90 2.65
N GLY A 18 3.21 19.70 3.47
CA GLY A 18 2.87 20.59 4.57
C GLY A 18 1.80 21.60 4.18
N GLU A 19 2.19 22.65 3.45
CA GLU A 19 1.27 23.64 2.93
C GLU A 19 1.07 23.43 1.43
N GLU A 20 -0.17 23.14 1.05
CA GLU A 20 -0.58 23.15 -0.36
C GLU A 20 -1.51 24.32 -0.58
N GLU A 21 -1.20 25.15 -1.58
CA GLU A 21 -2.16 26.14 -2.07
C GLU A 21 -3.45 25.42 -2.46
N ARG A 22 -4.60 25.89 -1.96
CA ARG A 22 -5.90 25.40 -2.41
C ARG A 22 -6.11 25.79 -3.86
N LYS A 23 -5.72 24.90 -4.78
CA LYS A 23 -5.98 25.05 -6.22
C LYS A 23 -7.44 24.83 -6.59
N SER A 24 -8.25 24.30 -5.67
CA SER A 24 -9.67 24.06 -5.88
C SER A 24 -10.48 24.33 -4.62
N PHE A 25 -11.79 24.54 -4.79
CA PHE A 25 -12.76 24.63 -3.70
C PHE A 25 -12.94 23.30 -2.93
N LEU A 26 -12.35 22.19 -3.40
CA LEU A 26 -12.45 20.90 -2.74
C LEU A 26 -11.51 20.82 -1.52
N PRO A 27 -11.90 20.11 -0.44
CA PRO A 27 -11.00 19.80 0.66
C PRO A 27 -9.73 19.07 0.19
N ILE A 28 -8.59 19.36 0.80
CA ILE A 28 -7.29 18.74 0.49
C ILE A 28 -7.36 17.20 0.43
N PRO A 29 -8.00 16.49 1.39
CA PRO A 29 -8.11 15.03 1.31
C PRO A 29 -8.82 14.54 0.04
N THR A 30 -9.84 15.27 -0.41
CA THR A 30 -10.57 14.95 -1.65
C THR A 30 -9.68 15.14 -2.88
N GLN A 31 -8.87 16.21 -2.91
CA GLN A 31 -7.94 16.46 -4.01
C GLN A 31 -6.90 15.35 -4.13
N TYR A 32 -6.34 14.88 -3.01
CA TYR A 32 -5.40 13.77 -3.01
C TYR A 32 -6.01 12.48 -3.55
N VAL A 33 -7.22 12.12 -3.13
CA VAL A 33 -7.86 10.90 -3.63
C VAL A 33 -8.06 10.99 -5.13
N LEU A 34 -8.64 12.08 -5.63
CA LEU A 34 -8.89 12.26 -7.07
C LEU A 34 -7.60 12.20 -7.89
N LYS A 35 -6.53 12.86 -7.42
CA LYS A 35 -5.23 12.84 -8.11
C LYS A 35 -4.56 11.46 -8.04
N LEU A 36 -4.66 10.75 -6.92
CA LEU A 36 -4.12 9.40 -6.79
C LEU A 36 -4.86 8.41 -7.69
N THR A 37 -6.18 8.57 -7.84
CA THR A 37 -7.05 7.66 -8.61
C THR A 37 -7.13 7.97 -10.09
N GLU A 38 -6.52 9.05 -10.58
CA GLU A 38 -6.52 9.44 -11.99
C GLU A 38 -6.17 8.28 -12.94
N PRO A 39 -5.14 7.44 -12.67
CA PRO A 39 -4.81 6.29 -13.51
C PRO A 39 -5.84 5.14 -13.47
N LEU A 40 -6.90 5.25 -12.67
CA LEU A 40 -7.97 4.28 -12.51
C LEU A 40 -9.31 4.74 -13.11
N HIS A 41 -9.42 5.99 -13.56
CA HIS A 41 -10.68 6.51 -14.09
C HIS A 41 -11.20 5.66 -15.26
N GLY A 42 -12.51 5.42 -15.30
CA GLY A 42 -13.17 4.59 -16.32
C GLY A 42 -13.01 3.08 -16.15
N THR A 43 -12.30 2.60 -15.12
CA THR A 43 -12.06 1.16 -14.93
C THR A 43 -13.12 0.43 -14.12
N ASN A 44 -14.13 1.14 -13.58
CA ASN A 44 -15.18 0.59 -12.71
C ASN A 44 -14.63 -0.12 -11.46
N ARG A 45 -13.44 0.27 -11.01
CA ARG A 45 -12.81 -0.25 -9.79
C ARG A 45 -13.39 0.42 -8.54
N ASN A 46 -13.32 -0.30 -7.43
CA ASN A 46 -13.65 0.22 -6.12
C ASN A 46 -12.42 0.82 -5.43
N VAL A 47 -12.60 1.99 -4.83
CA VAL A 47 -11.60 2.70 -4.03
C VAL A 47 -12.03 2.64 -2.57
N THR A 48 -11.17 2.06 -1.73
CA THR A 48 -11.38 2.09 -0.27
C THR A 48 -10.50 3.11 0.39
N VAL A 49 -11.13 3.97 1.20
CA VAL A 49 -10.47 5.08 1.87
C VAL A 49 -10.83 5.12 3.35
N ASP A 50 -9.92 5.64 4.16
CA ASP A 50 -10.16 5.88 5.58
C ASP A 50 -11.05 7.12 5.80
N ASN A 51 -11.57 7.27 7.02
CA ASN A 51 -12.47 8.34 7.44
C ASN A 51 -11.95 9.75 7.17
N TRP A 52 -10.63 9.94 7.08
CA TRP A 52 -10.05 11.25 6.79
C TRP A 52 -10.37 11.72 5.36
N PHE A 53 -10.47 10.77 4.44
CA PHE A 53 -10.71 11.02 3.02
C PHE A 53 -12.20 10.92 2.67
N THR A 54 -12.96 10.09 3.37
CA THR A 54 -14.38 9.82 3.05
C THR A 54 -15.25 11.07 3.17
N SER A 55 -16.01 11.36 2.10
CA SER A 55 -17.06 12.37 2.10
C SER A 55 -18.08 12.09 0.98
N VAL A 56 -19.30 12.63 1.12
CA VAL A 56 -20.34 12.51 0.08
C VAL A 56 -19.91 13.20 -1.24
N PRO A 57 -19.31 14.41 -1.23
CA PRO A 57 -18.78 15.01 -2.46
C PRO A 57 -17.72 14.15 -3.16
N LEU A 58 -16.81 13.52 -2.41
CA LEU A 58 -15.81 12.62 -2.98
C LEU A 58 -16.47 11.41 -3.66
N ALA A 59 -17.45 10.79 -2.99
CA ALA A 59 -18.19 9.65 -3.54
C ALA A 59 -18.86 9.98 -4.88
N ILE A 60 -19.47 11.17 -5.00
CA ILE A 60 -20.09 11.64 -6.25
C ILE A 60 -19.04 11.86 -7.35
N LYS A 61 -17.91 12.51 -7.02
CA LYS A 61 -16.84 12.75 -8.00
C LYS A 61 -16.22 11.46 -8.52
N LEU A 62 -15.99 10.46 -7.65
CA LEU A 62 -15.47 9.17 -8.08
C LEU A 62 -16.46 8.41 -8.98
N LEU A 63 -17.76 8.45 -8.67
CA LEU A 63 -18.79 7.88 -9.54
C LEU A 63 -18.77 8.50 -10.93
N ASN A 64 -18.64 9.83 -11.03
CA ASN A 64 -18.51 10.53 -12.31
C ASN A 64 -17.24 10.15 -13.09
N HIS A 65 -16.22 9.64 -12.40
CA HIS A 65 -15.00 9.10 -12.99
C HIS A 65 -15.05 7.59 -13.22
N GLY A 66 -16.23 6.95 -13.11
CA GLY A 66 -16.38 5.50 -13.29
C GLY A 66 -15.66 4.70 -12.21
N LEU A 67 -15.67 5.19 -10.96
CA LEU A 67 -15.11 4.54 -9.79
C LEU A 67 -16.15 4.46 -8.66
N THR A 68 -16.11 3.37 -7.89
CA THR A 68 -16.92 3.26 -6.66
C THR A 68 -16.07 3.56 -5.43
N LEU A 69 -16.73 3.94 -4.33
CA LEU A 69 -16.09 4.25 -3.06
C LEU A 69 -16.71 3.42 -1.94
N VAL A 70 -15.86 2.92 -1.05
CA VAL A 70 -16.25 2.36 0.25
C VAL A 70 -15.34 2.93 1.33
N GLY A 71 -15.89 3.57 2.34
CA GLY A 71 -15.10 4.13 3.44
C GLY A 71 -15.90 4.28 4.72
N THR A 72 -15.19 4.47 5.83
CA THR A 72 -15.82 4.89 7.08
C THR A 72 -16.07 6.39 7.06
N LEU A 73 -17.14 6.88 7.68
CA LEU A 73 -17.52 8.29 7.67
C LEU A 73 -17.39 8.89 9.08
N ARG A 74 -16.82 10.09 9.20
CA ARG A 74 -16.76 10.81 10.49
C ARG A 74 -18.14 11.31 10.89
N HIS A 75 -18.43 11.33 12.19
CA HIS A 75 -19.74 11.73 12.73
C HIS A 75 -20.10 13.20 12.50
N ASN A 76 -19.12 14.06 12.24
CA ASN A 76 -19.30 15.50 12.07
C ASN A 76 -19.67 15.92 10.64
N LYS A 77 -20.02 14.98 9.76
CA LYS A 77 -20.38 15.28 8.38
C LYS A 77 -21.85 15.76 8.32
N PRO A 78 -22.12 16.93 7.72
CA PRO A 78 -23.46 17.52 7.72
C PRO A 78 -24.48 16.69 6.93
N GLU A 79 -24.02 15.83 6.02
CA GLU A 79 -24.88 14.99 5.18
C GLU A 79 -25.43 13.75 5.93
N ILE A 80 -25.04 13.53 7.19
CA ILE A 80 -25.51 12.39 7.99
C ILE A 80 -26.87 12.72 8.61
N PRO A 81 -27.92 11.91 8.39
CA PRO A 81 -29.19 12.09 9.08
C PRO A 81 -29.02 11.99 10.61
N PRO A 82 -29.62 12.89 11.41
CA PRO A 82 -29.48 12.86 12.88
C PRO A 82 -29.84 11.50 13.51
N GLU A 83 -30.77 10.77 12.91
CA GLU A 83 -31.20 9.42 13.34
C GLU A 83 -30.05 8.40 13.33
N PHE A 84 -29.05 8.60 12.46
CA PHE A 84 -27.89 7.70 12.30
C PHE A 84 -26.85 7.91 13.40
N LEU A 85 -26.90 9.05 14.10
CA LEU A 85 -26.00 9.42 15.19
C LEU A 85 -26.56 9.07 16.58
N LYS A 86 -27.87 8.85 16.69
CA LYS A 86 -28.54 8.50 17.95
C LYS A 86 -28.00 7.18 18.49
N LYS A 87 -27.62 7.17 19.77
CA LYS A 87 -27.19 5.96 20.49
C LYS A 87 -28.34 4.94 20.48
N LYS A 88 -28.01 3.67 20.24
CA LYS A 88 -28.95 2.55 20.29
C LYS A 88 -28.75 1.78 21.59
N PHE A 89 -29.84 1.19 22.09
CA PHE A 89 -29.83 0.37 23.31
C PHE A 89 -29.82 -1.13 23.02
N GLU A 90 -30.21 -1.54 21.80
CA GLU A 90 -30.12 -2.92 21.32
C GLU A 90 -28.85 -3.13 20.49
N PHE A 91 -28.11 -4.21 20.76
CA PHE A 91 -26.85 -4.54 20.08
C PHE A 91 -26.82 -5.99 19.59
N PRO A 92 -26.31 -6.26 18.37
CA PRO A 92 -25.92 -5.29 17.36
C PRO A 92 -27.13 -4.66 16.65
N SER A 93 -27.08 -3.35 16.38
CA SER A 93 -28.11 -2.64 15.60
C SER A 93 -27.50 -2.09 14.32
N THR A 94 -28.25 -2.15 13.21
CA THR A 94 -27.81 -1.60 11.92
C THR A 94 -28.96 -0.86 11.25
N MET A 95 -28.69 0.37 10.81
CA MET A 95 -29.60 1.19 10.00
C MET A 95 -28.97 1.46 8.65
N PHE A 96 -29.81 1.48 7.62
CA PHE A 96 -29.41 1.76 6.24
C PHE A 96 -30.24 2.90 5.70
N ALA A 97 -29.59 3.83 5.01
CA ALA A 97 -30.23 4.87 4.21
C ALA A 97 -29.68 4.76 2.80
N PHE A 98 -30.59 4.86 1.83
CA PHE A 98 -30.30 4.71 0.42
C PHE A 98 -30.67 5.98 -0.30
N ASP A 99 -29.77 6.39 -1.16
CA ASP A 99 -29.99 7.30 -2.28
C ASP A 99 -29.75 6.48 -3.56
N ASN A 100 -30.17 6.99 -4.72
CA ASN A 100 -30.10 6.30 -6.01
C ASN A 100 -28.71 5.70 -6.31
N THR A 101 -27.66 6.35 -5.83
CA THR A 101 -26.25 6.00 -6.12
C THR A 101 -25.40 5.72 -4.88
N LYS A 102 -25.94 5.92 -3.67
CA LYS A 102 -25.15 5.95 -2.43
C LYS A 102 -25.90 5.28 -1.29
N THR A 103 -25.17 4.56 -0.46
CA THR A 103 -25.68 3.91 0.74
C THR A 103 -24.89 4.41 1.94
N ILE A 104 -25.60 4.90 2.96
CA ILE A 104 -25.04 5.16 4.27
C ILE A 104 -25.49 4.04 5.21
N VAL A 105 -24.55 3.47 5.96
CA VAL A 105 -24.82 2.43 6.95
C VAL A 105 -24.37 2.89 8.32
N SER A 106 -25.30 2.94 9.27
CA SER A 106 -25.01 3.14 10.70
C SER A 106 -25.04 1.79 11.39
N HIS A 107 -23.88 1.35 11.91
CA HIS A 107 -23.73 0.07 12.56
C HIS A 107 -23.24 0.25 14.00
N PHE A 108 -23.99 -0.32 14.94
CA PHE A 108 -23.71 -0.31 16.38
C PHE A 108 -23.40 -1.73 16.86
N PRO A 109 -22.12 -2.18 16.81
CA PRO A 109 -21.70 -3.42 17.47
C PRO A 109 -21.41 -3.19 18.97
N LYS A 110 -20.72 -2.10 19.31
CA LYS A 110 -20.44 -1.60 20.68
C LYS A 110 -20.38 -0.08 20.71
N LYS A 111 -19.71 0.50 19.70
CA LYS A 111 -19.67 1.94 19.40
C LYS A 111 -20.17 2.15 17.97
N LEU A 112 -20.72 3.33 17.70
CA LEU A 112 -21.22 3.68 16.37
C LEU A 112 -20.09 3.64 15.33
N ILE A 113 -20.35 2.98 14.20
CA ILE A 113 -19.51 3.03 13.01
C ILE A 113 -20.41 3.41 11.83
N LEU A 114 -20.04 4.48 11.14
CA LEU A 114 -20.71 4.92 9.92
C LEU A 114 -19.90 4.49 8.70
N PHE A 115 -20.58 3.97 7.70
CA PHE A 115 -20.00 3.65 6.39
C PHE A 115 -20.72 4.44 5.30
N LEU A 116 -19.95 4.86 4.30
CA LEU A 116 -20.45 5.36 3.03
C LEU A 116 -19.99 4.40 1.93
N SER A 117 -20.92 3.94 1.10
CA SER A 117 -20.65 3.07 -0.04
C SER A 117 -21.39 3.56 -1.27
N THR A 118 -20.72 3.52 -2.42
CA THR A 118 -21.36 3.64 -3.74
C THR A 118 -21.33 2.34 -4.53
N MET A 119 -20.77 1.28 -3.94
CA MET A 119 -20.62 -0.03 -4.58
C MET A 119 -21.83 -0.94 -4.32
N ASN A 120 -22.47 -0.83 -3.17
CA ASN A 120 -23.56 -1.71 -2.75
C ASN A 120 -24.83 -0.91 -2.43
N ASN A 121 -25.95 -1.31 -3.04
CA ASN A 121 -27.29 -0.81 -2.76
C ASN A 121 -28.16 -1.89 -2.09
N ASP A 122 -27.57 -2.71 -1.21
CA ASP A 122 -28.28 -3.80 -0.51
C ASP A 122 -28.32 -3.60 1.01
N LYS A 123 -29.40 -4.10 1.64
CA LYS A 123 -29.60 -4.11 3.10
C LYS A 123 -28.99 -5.36 3.75
N ALA A 124 -28.06 -6.04 3.08
CA ALA A 124 -27.68 -7.38 3.48
C ALA A 124 -26.79 -7.39 4.73
N ILE A 125 -27.18 -8.21 5.69
CA ILE A 125 -26.48 -8.48 6.94
C ILE A 125 -26.10 -9.96 6.95
N ASP A 126 -24.85 -10.25 7.29
CA ASP A 126 -24.40 -11.63 7.46
C ASP A 126 -25.04 -12.26 8.70
N LYS A 127 -25.73 -13.40 8.51
CA LYS A 127 -26.51 -14.06 9.58
C LYS A 127 -25.63 -14.52 10.75
N ARG A 128 -24.38 -14.92 10.48
CA ARG A 128 -23.46 -15.47 11.48
C ARG A 128 -22.80 -14.36 12.30
N THR A 129 -22.24 -13.35 11.64
CA THR A 129 -21.49 -12.27 12.29
C THR A 129 -22.36 -11.10 12.71
N LYS A 130 -23.61 -11.02 12.22
CA LYS A 130 -24.52 -9.89 12.38
C LYS A 130 -23.94 -8.55 11.90
N LYS A 131 -22.94 -8.59 11.01
CA LYS A 131 -22.29 -7.41 10.42
C LYS A 131 -22.92 -7.11 9.05
N PRO A 132 -23.12 -5.83 8.70
CA PRO A 132 -23.55 -5.49 7.35
C PRO A 132 -22.46 -5.85 6.33
N LYS A 133 -22.85 -6.22 5.11
CA LYS A 133 -21.90 -6.59 4.04
C LYS A 133 -20.85 -5.51 3.79
N VAL A 134 -21.21 -4.23 3.85
CA VAL A 134 -20.26 -3.12 3.69
C VAL A 134 -19.12 -3.16 4.71
N ASN A 135 -19.40 -3.57 5.95
CA ASN A 135 -18.39 -3.69 7.00
C ASN A 135 -17.45 -4.88 6.72
N LEU A 136 -18.01 -6.01 6.26
CA LEU A 136 -17.20 -7.17 5.87
C LEU A 136 -16.28 -6.84 4.69
N LEU A 137 -16.82 -6.18 3.67
CA LEU A 137 -16.06 -5.71 2.51
C LEU A 137 -14.97 -4.72 2.93
N TYR A 138 -15.31 -3.70 3.72
CA TYR A 138 -14.35 -2.70 4.19
C TYR A 138 -13.20 -3.36 4.95
N ASN A 139 -13.49 -4.27 5.89
CA ASN A 139 -12.44 -4.96 6.65
C ASN A 139 -11.57 -5.86 5.79
N LEU A 140 -12.10 -6.42 4.70
CA LEU A 140 -11.34 -7.24 3.77
C LEU A 140 -10.28 -6.43 3.02
N ILE A 141 -10.60 -5.20 2.62
CA ILE A 141 -9.77 -4.42 1.67
C ILE A 141 -9.04 -3.22 2.28
N LYS A 142 -9.48 -2.71 3.45
CA LYS A 142 -8.87 -1.53 4.11
C LYS A 142 -7.39 -1.71 4.45
N GLY A 143 -6.93 -2.94 4.63
CA GLY A 143 -5.57 -3.26 5.07
C GLY A 143 -4.49 -3.08 4.01
N GLY A 144 -4.83 -2.80 2.75
CA GLY A 144 -3.86 -2.78 1.66
C GLY A 144 -2.67 -1.84 1.89
N ILE A 145 -2.92 -0.63 2.39
CA ILE A 145 -1.87 0.35 2.69
C ILE A 145 -1.08 -0.03 3.95
N ASP A 146 -1.79 -0.42 5.03
CA ASP A 146 -1.15 -0.82 6.29
C ASP A 146 -0.22 -2.02 6.10
N THR A 147 -0.63 -3.00 5.29
CA THR A 147 0.19 -4.16 4.96
C THR A 147 1.40 -3.77 4.12
N PHE A 148 1.24 -2.87 3.13
CA PHE A 148 2.38 -2.35 2.37
C PHE A 148 3.40 -1.65 3.28
N ASP A 149 2.94 -0.82 4.21
CA ASP A 149 3.81 -0.12 5.16
C ASP A 149 4.54 -1.09 6.10
N GLN A 150 3.86 -2.12 6.60
CA GLN A 150 4.48 -3.20 7.37
C GLN A 150 5.55 -3.94 6.55
N LEU A 151 5.28 -4.20 5.27
CA LEU A 151 6.24 -4.83 4.35
C LEU A 151 7.47 -3.95 4.15
N CYS A 152 7.33 -2.63 4.01
CA CYS A 152 8.45 -1.69 3.94
C CYS A 152 9.30 -1.76 5.22
N HIS A 153 8.68 -1.64 6.40
CA HIS A 153 9.38 -1.62 7.68
C HIS A 153 10.15 -2.92 7.97
N SER A 154 9.57 -4.07 7.64
CA SER A 154 10.20 -5.38 7.92
C SER A 154 11.54 -5.63 7.20
N LYS A 155 11.79 -4.96 6.06
CA LYS A 155 13.01 -5.12 5.24
C LYS A 155 13.50 -3.79 4.68
N SER A 156 13.50 -2.75 5.50
CA SER A 156 13.85 -1.40 5.06
C SER A 156 15.35 -1.22 4.82
N VAL A 157 15.70 -0.51 3.74
CA VAL A 157 17.07 -0.04 3.46
C VAL A 157 17.38 1.31 4.11
N ALA A 158 16.42 1.90 4.81
CA ALA A 158 16.59 3.20 5.45
C ALA A 158 17.77 3.20 6.44
N ARG A 159 18.49 4.33 6.46
CA ARG A 159 19.59 4.59 7.40
C ARG A 159 19.38 5.94 8.08
N LYS A 160 19.98 6.08 9.26
CA LYS A 160 20.02 7.37 9.97
C LYS A 160 20.68 8.40 9.05
N THR A 161 19.97 9.51 8.81
CA THR A 161 20.41 10.60 7.93
C THR A 161 19.88 11.92 8.47
N GLN A 162 20.62 13.00 8.25
CA GLN A 162 20.17 14.38 8.51
C GLN A 162 19.60 15.05 7.25
N ARG A 163 19.55 14.33 6.13
CA ARG A 163 19.03 14.83 4.84
C ARG A 163 17.69 14.17 4.54
N TRP A 164 16.60 14.94 4.60
CA TRP A 164 15.24 14.43 4.40
C TRP A 164 15.04 13.82 2.99
N SER A 165 15.72 14.36 1.97
CA SER A 165 15.66 13.83 0.61
C SER A 165 16.16 12.39 0.51
N LEU A 166 17.21 12.03 1.26
CA LEU A 166 17.66 10.64 1.35
C LEU A 166 16.63 9.73 2.00
N ARG A 167 15.85 10.22 2.97
CA ARG A 167 14.76 9.43 3.56
C ARG A 167 13.69 9.08 2.51
N VAL A 168 13.39 10.01 1.61
CA VAL A 168 12.47 9.77 0.48
C VAL A 168 13.03 8.71 -0.47
N VAL A 169 14.31 8.81 -0.85
CA VAL A 169 14.97 7.81 -1.70
C VAL A 169 14.93 6.42 -1.07
N TYR A 170 15.20 6.30 0.23
CA TYR A 170 15.08 5.01 0.92
C TYR A 170 13.66 4.45 0.88
N GLY A 171 12.63 5.30 1.06
CA GLY A 171 11.23 4.87 0.91
C GLY A 171 10.89 4.41 -0.50
N MET A 172 11.45 5.08 -1.53
CA MET A 172 11.28 4.66 -2.93
C MET A 172 11.91 3.28 -3.18
N LEU A 173 13.10 3.02 -2.64
CA LEU A 173 13.76 1.72 -2.76
C LEU A 173 12.97 0.60 -2.05
N ASP A 174 12.48 0.87 -0.84
CA ASP A 174 11.64 -0.08 -0.09
C ASP A 174 10.36 -0.43 -0.88
N GLY A 175 9.68 0.57 -1.43
CA GLY A 175 8.48 0.37 -2.23
C GLY A 175 8.75 -0.32 -3.58
N ALA A 176 9.84 0.05 -4.26
CA ALA A 176 10.27 -0.59 -5.51
C ALA A 176 10.55 -2.07 -5.29
N ALA A 177 11.25 -2.42 -4.22
CA ALA A 177 11.55 -3.81 -3.86
C ALA A 177 10.29 -4.67 -3.68
N ILE A 178 9.22 -4.11 -3.09
CA ILE A 178 7.93 -4.78 -2.95
C ILE A 178 7.26 -4.95 -4.32
N ASN A 179 7.16 -3.87 -5.10
CA ASN A 179 6.54 -3.91 -6.41
C ASN A 179 7.23 -4.90 -7.37
N THR A 180 8.56 -4.92 -7.40
CA THR A 180 9.33 -5.88 -8.20
C THR A 180 9.07 -7.31 -7.75
N PHE A 181 8.99 -7.57 -6.45
CA PHE A 181 8.66 -8.91 -5.95
C PHE A 181 7.24 -9.35 -6.34
N VAL A 182 6.26 -8.43 -6.31
CA VAL A 182 4.89 -8.72 -6.78
C VAL A 182 4.89 -9.09 -8.26
N ILE A 183 5.61 -8.33 -9.11
CA ILE A 183 5.73 -8.62 -10.54
C ILE A 183 6.42 -9.96 -10.77
N TYR A 184 7.53 -10.21 -10.07
CA TYR A 184 8.26 -11.48 -10.15
C TYR A 184 7.34 -12.66 -9.83
N LYS A 185 6.59 -12.62 -8.72
CA LYS A 185 5.62 -13.66 -8.34
C LYS A 185 4.51 -13.84 -9.37
N ALA A 186 4.05 -12.77 -10.00
CA ALA A 186 3.02 -12.84 -11.05
C ALA A 186 3.54 -13.54 -12.31
N ASN A 187 4.80 -13.28 -12.68
CA ASN A 187 5.39 -13.79 -13.93
C ASN A 187 5.94 -15.23 -13.81
N THR A 188 6.52 -15.60 -12.67
CA THR A 188 7.14 -16.93 -12.51
C THR A 188 6.18 -17.99 -12.00
N CYS A 189 5.00 -17.60 -11.49
CA CYS A 189 4.09 -18.47 -10.72
C CYS A 189 4.77 -19.19 -9.54
N GLU A 190 5.97 -18.75 -9.14
CA GLU A 190 6.80 -19.42 -8.15
C GLU A 190 6.29 -19.06 -6.76
N LYS A 191 5.51 -19.94 -6.15
CA LYS A 191 4.89 -19.67 -4.84
C LYS A 191 5.86 -19.81 -3.68
N SER A 192 6.92 -20.61 -3.83
CA SER A 192 7.79 -21.01 -2.72
C SER A 192 8.79 -19.93 -2.27
N GLU A 193 9.40 -19.20 -3.21
CA GLU A 193 10.52 -18.31 -2.85
C GLU A 193 10.10 -17.22 -1.84
N SER A 194 10.83 -17.09 -0.74
CA SER A 194 10.58 -16.05 0.23
C SER A 194 11.05 -14.69 -0.28
N ARG A 195 10.38 -13.60 0.14
CA ARG A 195 10.84 -12.23 -0.20
C ARG A 195 12.28 -11.97 0.25
N ARG A 196 12.74 -12.62 1.33
CA ARG A 196 14.12 -12.49 1.81
C ARG A 196 15.13 -13.04 0.80
N GLU A 197 14.86 -14.23 0.26
CA GLU A 197 15.74 -14.87 -0.72
C GLU A 197 15.74 -14.10 -2.03
N PHE A 198 14.57 -13.67 -2.49
CA PHE A 198 14.42 -12.79 -3.64
C PHE A 198 15.30 -11.54 -3.51
N LEU A 199 15.19 -10.82 -2.38
CA LEU A 199 15.98 -9.61 -2.14
C LEU A 199 17.48 -9.89 -2.06
N LYS A 200 17.89 -11.04 -1.52
CA LYS A 200 19.30 -11.46 -1.50
C LYS A 200 19.81 -11.68 -2.92
N LYS A 201 19.08 -12.43 -3.74
CA LYS A 201 19.43 -12.70 -5.15
C LYS A 201 19.51 -11.40 -5.96
N MET A 202 18.47 -10.56 -5.86
CA MET A 202 18.44 -9.25 -6.52
C MET A 202 19.62 -8.37 -6.07
N GLY A 203 19.93 -8.33 -4.78
CA GLY A 203 21.06 -7.57 -4.26
C GLY A 203 22.41 -8.04 -4.80
N LEU A 204 22.60 -9.35 -4.92
CA LEU A 204 23.83 -9.93 -5.51
C LEU A 204 23.94 -9.63 -7.01
N GLN A 205 22.84 -9.74 -7.75
CA GLN A 205 22.81 -9.40 -9.19
C GLN A 205 23.14 -7.92 -9.45
N LEU A 206 22.63 -7.01 -8.62
CA LEU A 206 22.88 -5.57 -8.77
C LEU A 206 24.36 -5.18 -8.56
N ILE A 207 25.11 -5.96 -7.79
CA ILE A 207 26.53 -5.68 -7.52
C ILE A 207 27.47 -6.48 -8.42
N GLU A 208 26.97 -7.41 -9.23
CA GLU A 208 27.79 -8.37 -9.97
C GLU A 208 28.80 -7.68 -10.91
N GLU A 209 28.35 -6.74 -11.74
CA GLU A 209 29.25 -6.01 -12.65
C GLU A 209 30.28 -5.17 -11.90
N HIS A 210 29.89 -4.55 -10.77
CA HIS A 210 30.80 -3.78 -9.94
C HIS A 210 31.86 -4.68 -9.29
N GLN A 211 31.48 -5.88 -8.88
CA GLN A 211 32.39 -6.90 -8.34
C GLN A 211 33.40 -7.34 -9.41
N ARG A 212 32.93 -7.64 -10.64
CA ARG A 212 33.79 -8.01 -11.78
C ARG A 212 34.80 -6.90 -12.12
N LYS A 213 34.36 -5.65 -12.25
CA LYS A 213 35.26 -4.50 -12.48
C LYS A 213 36.28 -4.33 -11.36
N ARG A 214 35.89 -4.61 -10.10
CA ARG A 214 36.79 -4.49 -8.96
C ARG A 214 37.92 -5.53 -8.98
N LEU A 215 37.69 -6.71 -9.57
CA LEU A 215 38.72 -7.74 -9.74
C LEU A 215 39.85 -7.33 -10.69
N GLU A 216 39.60 -6.37 -11.59
CA GLU A 216 40.61 -5.87 -12.53
C GLU A 216 41.68 -5.00 -11.84
N ILE A 217 41.41 -4.53 -10.61
CA ILE A 217 42.36 -3.76 -9.82
C ILE A 217 43.54 -4.65 -9.44
N LYS A 218 44.73 -4.31 -9.94
CA LYS A 218 45.97 -5.07 -9.71
C LYS A 218 46.28 -5.23 -8.22
N ASN A 219 46.19 -4.14 -7.47
CA ASN A 219 46.56 -4.07 -6.04
C ASN A 219 45.35 -4.30 -5.11
N LEU A 220 44.37 -5.09 -5.54
CA LEU A 220 43.24 -5.44 -4.68
C LEU A 220 43.70 -6.38 -3.55
N LEU A 221 43.27 -6.09 -2.32
CA LEU A 221 43.55 -6.93 -1.16
C LEU A 221 43.10 -8.39 -1.41
N GLN A 222 43.99 -9.35 -1.14
CA GLN A 222 43.74 -10.78 -1.43
C GLN A 222 42.47 -11.32 -0.77
N THR A 223 42.20 -10.95 0.48
CA THR A 223 40.99 -11.39 1.21
C THR A 223 39.71 -10.91 0.51
N LEU A 224 39.70 -9.66 0.06
CA LEU A 224 38.59 -9.10 -0.69
C LEU A 224 38.45 -9.76 -2.07
N ARG A 225 39.57 -10.05 -2.74
CA ARG A 225 39.56 -10.79 -4.02
C ARG A 225 38.94 -12.16 -3.85
N ALA A 226 39.34 -12.91 -2.82
CA ALA A 226 38.80 -14.22 -2.49
C ALA A 226 37.28 -14.16 -2.24
N SER A 227 36.80 -13.21 -1.42
CA SER A 227 35.37 -13.04 -1.18
C SER A 227 34.57 -12.70 -2.45
N ILE A 228 35.12 -11.88 -3.35
CA ILE A 228 34.46 -11.55 -4.62
C ILE A 228 34.38 -12.79 -5.52
N LEU A 229 35.46 -13.57 -5.64
CA LEU A 229 35.48 -14.80 -6.43
C LEU A 229 34.47 -15.82 -5.89
N GLU A 230 34.39 -15.99 -4.57
CA GLU A 230 33.41 -16.86 -3.91
C GLU A 230 31.97 -16.42 -4.21
N ILE A 231 31.66 -15.12 -4.09
CA ILE A 231 30.33 -14.58 -4.38
C ILE A 231 29.94 -14.78 -5.85
N LEU A 232 30.90 -14.63 -6.78
CA LEU A 232 30.68 -14.79 -8.22
C LEU A 232 30.72 -16.25 -8.71
N GLY A 233 31.14 -17.19 -7.86
CA GLY A 233 31.33 -18.59 -8.25
C GLY A 233 32.44 -18.78 -9.31
N LEU A 234 33.48 -17.96 -9.27
CA LEU A 234 34.62 -18.03 -10.19
C LEU A 234 35.79 -18.74 -9.54
N GLU A 235 36.47 -19.61 -10.28
CA GLU A 235 37.72 -20.21 -9.80
C GLU A 235 38.87 -19.18 -9.79
N PRO A 236 39.78 -19.23 -8.81
CA PRO A 236 40.98 -18.40 -8.83
C PRO A 236 41.83 -18.77 -10.05
N THR A 237 42.11 -17.81 -10.93
CA THR A 237 43.03 -18.05 -12.05
C THR A 237 44.41 -18.45 -11.54
N ASP A 238 44.94 -19.55 -12.08
CA ASP A 238 46.24 -20.14 -11.74
C ASP A 238 47.36 -19.09 -11.68
N GLY A 239 47.96 -18.95 -10.48
CA GLY A 239 49.03 -17.99 -10.19
C GLY A 239 48.83 -17.14 -8.93
N GLN A 240 47.68 -17.24 -8.26
CA GLN A 240 47.39 -16.52 -7.02
C GLN A 240 47.16 -17.51 -5.87
N CYS A 241 48.25 -18.08 -5.35
CA CYS A 241 48.23 -18.92 -4.16
C CYS A 241 47.49 -18.21 -3.00
N ILE A 242 46.34 -18.77 -2.61
CA ILE A 242 45.70 -18.47 -1.35
C ILE A 242 46.52 -19.21 -0.29
N GLN A 243 47.38 -18.51 0.44
CA GLN A 243 47.90 -19.05 1.69
C GLN A 243 46.76 -19.10 2.68
N ALA A 244 46.20 -20.29 2.88
CA ALA A 244 45.25 -20.58 3.93
C ALA A 244 45.95 -20.36 5.29
N PHE A 245 45.52 -19.33 6.02
CA PHE A 245 45.80 -19.24 7.45
C PHE A 245 44.63 -19.92 8.18
N TRP A 246 44.96 -21.03 8.84
CA TRP A 246 44.13 -21.70 9.83
C TRP A 246 44.08 -20.89 11.13
#